data_AF-A0A502FZZ1-F1
#
_entry.id   AF-A0A502FZZ1-F1
#
_cell.length_a   1.000
_cell.length_b   1.000
_cell.length_c   1.000
_cell.angle_alpha   90.00
_cell.angle_beta   90.00
_cell.angle_gamma   90.00
#
_symmetry.space_group_name_H-M   'P 1'
#
loop_
_entity.id
_entity.type
_entity.pdbx_description
1 polymer ?
#
loop_
_entity_poly.entity_id
_entity_poly.type
_entity_poly.pdbx_seq_one_letter_code
_entity_poly.pdbx_strand_id
1 'polypeptide(L)'
;MRFRVLDLETTGFEPPAEVIELGIADLLGDERGMAIGPPRSWLYRPQHGIPPETKAVHHLTESDFGLLTFPCSPGQLRGSLIEPGVDMLVAHNRYGCY
;
A
#
# COMPACT_ATOMS: atom_id res chain seq x y z
N MET A 1 -7.67 -19.84 -5.98
CA MET A 1 -6.88 -18.69 -6.46
C MET A 1 -6.86 -17.60 -5.40
N ARG A 2 -5.75 -16.89 -5.24
CA ARG A 2 -5.59 -15.76 -4.32
C ARG A 2 -5.11 -14.55 -5.11
N PHE A 3 -5.98 -13.55 -5.24
CA PHE A 3 -5.65 -12.26 -5.84
C PHE A 3 -5.35 -11.28 -4.72
N ARG A 4 -4.16 -10.69 -4.71
CA ARG A 4 -3.79 -9.66 -3.76
C ARG A 4 -4.15 -8.31 -4.34
N VAL A 5 -5.22 -7.73 -3.82
CA VAL A 5 -5.59 -6.35 -4.09
C VAL A 5 -4.70 -5.46 -3.23
N LEU A 6 -4.01 -4.51 -3.84
CA LEU A 6 -3.16 -3.55 -3.16
C LEU A 6 -3.55 -2.11 -3.51
N ASP A 7 -3.28 -1.24 -2.57
CA ASP A 7 -3.44 0.21 -2.70
C ASP A 7 -2.25 0.91 -2.05
N LEU A 8 -1.79 2.00 -2.66
CA LEU A 8 -0.64 2.77 -2.19
C LEU A 8 -1.02 4.23 -2.05
N GLU A 9 -0.73 4.77 -0.88
CA GLU A 9 -0.83 6.20 -0.64
C GLU A 9 0.58 6.81 -0.64
N THR A 10 0.74 7.96 -1.29
CA THR A 10 2.04 8.60 -1.50
C THR A 10 2.02 10.07 -1.09
N THR A 11 3.19 10.68 -0.88
CA THR A 11 3.27 12.12 -0.59
C THR A 11 2.87 13.00 -1.79
N GLY A 12 2.81 12.44 -3.00
CA GLY A 12 2.40 13.09 -4.24
C GLY A 12 2.37 12.13 -5.43
N PHE A 13 2.09 12.62 -6.64
CA PHE A 13 1.93 11.79 -7.85
C PHE A 13 3.21 11.58 -8.67
N GLU A 14 4.19 12.47 -8.52
CA GLU A 14 5.43 12.46 -9.31
C GLU A 14 6.65 12.31 -8.39
N PRO A 15 7.75 11.70 -8.86
CA PRO A 15 9.00 11.70 -8.12
C PRO A 15 9.44 13.13 -7.73
N PRO A 16 9.93 13.35 -6.50
CA PRO A 16 10.30 12.36 -5.49
C PRO A 16 9.19 12.07 -4.46
N ALA A 17 8.00 11.63 -4.89
CA ALA A 17 6.97 11.12 -3.99
C ALA A 17 7.44 9.88 -3.20
N GLU A 18 7.04 9.83 -1.93
CA GLU A 18 7.35 8.74 -0.99
C GLU A 18 6.08 7.95 -0.69
N VAL A 19 6.16 6.62 -0.61
CA VAL A 19 5.04 5.79 -0.13
C VAL A 19 4.85 6.02 1.36
N ILE A 20 3.62 6.32 1.78
CA ILE A 20 3.23 6.56 3.18
C ILE A 20 2.27 5.51 3.73
N GLU A 21 1.56 4.78 2.87
CA GLU A 21 0.78 3.60 3.25
C GLU A 21 0.83 2.53 2.16
N LEU A 22 0.84 1.26 2.57
CA LEU A 22 0.45 0.11 1.75
C LEU A 22 -0.75 -0.58 2.39
N GLY A 23 -1.89 -0.54 1.72
CA GLY A 23 -3.06 -1.35 2.06
C GLY A 23 -3.14 -2.59 1.19
N ILE A 24 -3.46 -3.75 1.78
CA ILE A 24 -3.72 -4.98 1.03
C ILE A 24 -4.96 -5.72 1.55
N ALA A 25 -5.66 -6.37 0.64
CA ALA A 25 -6.67 -7.37 0.94
C ALA A 25 -6.57 -8.51 -0.07
N ASP A 26 -6.71 -9.75 0.38
CA ASP A 26 -6.70 -10.91 -0.50
C ASP A 26 -8.13 -11.29 -0.90
N LEU A 27 -8.38 -11.46 -2.20
CA LEU A 27 -9.59 -12.06 -2.73
C LEU A 27 -9.33 -13.54 -3.00
N LEU A 28 -10.02 -14.40 -2.25
CA LEU A 28 -9.88 -15.85 -2.28
C LEU A 28 -11.00 -16.44 -3.14
N GLY A 29 -10.62 -17.03 -4.27
CA GLY A 29 -11.54 -17.67 -5.21
C GLY A 29 -11.42 -19.18 -5.20
N ASP A 30 -12.55 -19.88 -5.15
CA ASP A 30 -12.66 -21.32 -5.36
C ASP A 30 -13.90 -21.65 -6.22
N GLU A 31 -14.24 -22.94 -6.33
CA GLU A 31 -15.40 -23.39 -7.12
C GLU A 31 -16.75 -22.86 -6.60
N ARG A 32 -16.80 -22.35 -5.36
CA ARG A 32 -18.02 -21.88 -4.69
C ARG A 32 -18.17 -20.37 -4.76
N GLY A 33 -17.16 -19.65 -5.23
CA GLY A 33 -17.21 -18.21 -5.44
C GLY A 33 -15.99 -17.47 -4.90
N MET A 34 -16.21 -16.21 -4.52
CA MET A 34 -15.15 -15.30 -4.06
C MET A 34 -15.41 -14.87 -2.62
N ALA A 35 -14.37 -14.82 -1.80
CA ALA A 35 -14.39 -14.31 -0.44
C ALA A 35 -13.26 -13.29 -0.23
N ILE A 36 -13.53 -12.23 0.54
CA ILE A 36 -12.53 -11.23 0.90
C ILE A 36 -11.88 -11.65 2.21
N GLY A 37 -10.56 -11.79 2.20
CA GLY A 37 -9.74 -12.01 3.39
C GLY A 37 -9.56 -10.73 4.23
N PRO A 38 -9.05 -10.85 5.46
CA PRO A 38 -8.86 -9.69 6.33
C PRO A 38 -7.87 -8.69 5.72
N PRO A 39 -8.16 -7.38 5.75
CA PRO A 39 -7.24 -6.37 5.27
C PRO A 39 -6.02 -6.25 6.18
N ARG A 40 -4.88 -5.87 5.60
CA ARG A 40 -3.65 -5.50 6.31
C ARG A 40 -3.16 -4.18 5.76
N SER A 41 -2.60 -3.32 6.61
CA SER A 41 -1.92 -2.11 6.15
C SER A 41 -0.63 -1.85 6.93
N TRP A 42 0.26 -1.08 6.30
CA TRP A 42 1.49 -0.60 6.91
C TRP A 42 1.65 0.89 6.62
N LEU A 43 1.96 1.65 7.66
CA LEU A 43 2.34 3.06 7.56
C LEU A 43 3.85 3.22 7.46
N TYR A 44 4.29 4.08 6.54
CA TYR A 44 5.68 4.39 6.29
C TYR A 44 5.94 5.87 6.50
N ARG A 45 6.92 6.22 7.35
CA ARG A 45 7.18 7.62 7.69
C ARG A 45 7.88 8.33 6.51
N PRO A 46 7.29 9.40 5.94
CA PRO A 46 7.95 10.20 4.92
C PRO A 46 9.11 11.02 5.51
N GLN A 47 10.15 11.25 4.72
CA GLN A 47 11.33 12.01 5.13
C GLN A 47 11.13 13.53 4.97
N HIS A 48 10.26 13.95 4.05
CA HIS A 48 10.08 15.37 3.70
C HIS A 48 8.71 15.95 4.11
N GLY A 49 7.99 15.27 5.00
CA GLY A 49 6.65 15.64 5.45
C GLY A 49 5.55 15.30 4.44
N ILE A 50 4.29 15.66 4.76
CA ILE A 50 3.12 15.41 3.92
C ILE A 50 2.50 16.75 3.49
N PRO A 51 2.33 17.03 2.18
CA PRO A 51 1.65 18.23 1.71
C PRO A 51 0.20 18.33 2.22
N PRO A 52 -0.34 19.54 2.50
CA PRO A 52 -1.72 19.71 2.97
C PRO A 52 -2.79 19.07 2.07
N GLU A 53 -2.61 19.15 0.75
CA GLU A 53 -3.49 18.53 -0.25
C GLU A 53 -3.48 17.01 -0.13
N THR A 54 -2.31 16.41 0.05
CA THR A 54 -2.11 14.98 0.26
C THR A 54 -2.75 14.52 1.58
N LYS A 55 -2.61 15.31 2.65
CA LYS A 55 -3.32 15.06 3.93
C LYS A 55 -4.83 15.06 3.75
N ALA A 56 -5.35 15.97 2.92
CA ALA A 56 -6.79 16.08 2.68
C ALA A 56 -7.35 14.90 1.88
N VAL A 57 -6.55 14.34 0.96
CA VAL A 57 -6.94 13.18 0.12
C VAL A 57 -6.83 11.88 0.91
N HIS A 58 -5.69 11.64 1.57
CA HIS A 58 -5.40 10.34 2.20
C HIS A 58 -5.75 10.30 3.68
N HIS A 59 -6.16 11.43 4.27
CA HIS A 59 -6.49 11.56 5.69
C HIS A 59 -5.38 11.13 6.66
N LEU A 60 -4.13 11.05 6.18
CA LEU A 60 -2.94 10.80 6.99
C LEU A 60 -2.21 12.11 7.27
N THR A 61 -1.74 12.24 8.51
CA THR A 61 -0.95 13.37 9.02
C THR A 61 0.29 12.85 9.73
N GLU A 62 1.22 13.73 10.07
CA GLU A 62 2.46 13.35 10.76
C GLU A 62 2.20 12.64 12.10
N SER A 63 1.05 12.88 12.75
CA SER A 63 0.70 12.22 14.02
C SER A 63 0.31 10.75 13.88
N ASP A 64 -0.04 10.29 12.68
CA ASP A 64 -0.38 8.89 12.42
C ASP A 64 0.88 7.98 12.41
N PHE A 65 2.07 8.59 12.33
CA PHE A 65 3.35 7.89 12.26
C PHE A 65 4.00 7.78 13.64
N GLY A 66 3.97 6.59 14.23
CA GLY A 66 4.57 6.28 15.54
C GLY A 66 6.09 6.08 15.53
N LEU A 67 6.73 5.90 16.69
CA LEU A 67 8.20 5.76 16.77
C LEU A 67 8.78 4.60 15.93
N LEU A 68 7.97 3.60 15.63
CA LEU A 68 8.36 2.41 14.87
C LEU A 68 8.00 2.47 13.38
N THR A 69 7.51 3.61 12.88
CA THR A 69 7.32 3.81 11.44
C THR A 69 8.61 4.35 10.82
N PHE A 70 9.05 3.68 9.76
CA PHE A 70 10.27 4.01 9.01
C PHE A 70 9.92 4.32 7.55
N PRO A 71 10.81 4.99 6.80
CA PRO A 71 10.63 5.18 5.36
C PRO A 71 10.43 3.85 4.64
N CYS A 72 9.57 3.82 3.63
CA CYS A 72 9.33 2.62 2.85
C CYS A 72 10.59 2.26 2.04
N SER A 73 11.13 1.06 2.27
CA SER A 73 12.17 0.50 1.40
C SER A 73 11.57 -0.42 0.32
N PRO A 74 12.17 -0.50 -0.88
CA PRO A 74 11.74 -1.45 -1.90
C PRO A 74 11.71 -2.92 -1.41
N GLY A 75 12.63 -3.29 -0.51
CA GLY A 75 12.69 -4.63 0.09
C GLY A 75 11.47 -4.94 0.97
N GLN A 76 11.04 -3.98 1.80
CA GLN A 76 9.83 -4.14 2.63
C GLN A 76 8.58 -4.26 1.76
N LEU A 77 8.43 -3.37 0.76
CA LEU A 77 7.29 -3.39 -0.15
C LEU A 77 7.21 -4.73 -0.90
N ARG A 78 8.35 -5.19 -1.45
CA ARG A 78 8.43 -6.48 -2.14
C ARG A 78 8.09 -7.65 -1.22
N GLY A 79 8.57 -7.64 0.02
CA GLY A 79 8.29 -8.68 1.02
C GLY A 79 6.80 -8.78 1.37
N SER A 80 6.10 -7.65 1.47
CA SER A 80 4.66 -7.61 1.75
C SER A 80 3.80 -8.02 0.54
N LEU A 81 4.29 -7.83 -0.69
CA LEU A 81 3.52 -8.14 -1.90
C LEU A 81 3.72 -9.58 -2.39
N ILE A 82 4.95 -10.10 -2.30
CA ILE A 82 5.34 -11.39 -2.88
C ILE A 82 5.40 -12.47 -1.78
N GLU A 83 4.23 -12.85 -1.27
CA GLU A 83 4.08 -13.97 -0.35
C GLU A 83 3.79 -15.28 -1.12
N PRO A 84 4.26 -16.45 -0.65
CA PRO A 84 3.86 -17.74 -1.21
C PRO A 84 2.34 -17.92 -1.26
N GLY A 85 1.85 -18.43 -2.39
CA GLY A 85 0.44 -18.70 -2.61
C GLY A 85 -0.41 -17.49 -3.02
N VAL A 86 0.21 -16.33 -3.33
CA VAL A 86 -0.45 -15.25 -4.07
C VAL A 86 -0.28 -15.52 -5.56
N ASP A 87 -1.40 -15.63 -6.28
CA ASP A 87 -1.40 -15.95 -7.72
C ASP A 87 -1.28 -14.69 -8.59
N MET A 88 -1.78 -13.54 -8.11
CA MET A 88 -1.84 -12.30 -8.87
C MET A 88 -1.86 -11.07 -7.97
N LEU A 89 -1.21 -9.99 -8.41
CA LEU A 89 -1.34 -8.65 -7.82
C LEU A 89 -2.36 -7.84 -8.61
N VAL A 90 -3.24 -7.14 -7.91
CA VAL A 90 -4.32 -6.33 -8.49
C VAL A 90 -4.23 -4.93 -7.90
N ALA A 91 -4.10 -3.92 -8.76
CA ALA A 91 -4.15 -2.51 -8.38
C ALA A 91 -5.28 -1.84 -9.16
N HIS A 92 -6.00 -0.92 -8.52
CA HIS A 92 -7.14 -0.24 -9.13
C HIS A 92 -6.74 0.86 -10.14
N ASN A 93 -5.49 1.31 -10.14
CA ASN A 93 -5.02 2.41 -10.96
C ASN A 93 -3.56 2.19 -11.40
N ARG A 94 -3.23 2.64 -12.60
CA ARG A 94 -1.87 2.62 -13.16
C ARG A 94 -1.39 4.05 -13.31
N TYR A 95 -0.68 4.55 -12.31
CA TYR A 95 0.25 5.65 -12.51
C TYR A 95 1.65 5.04 -12.65
N GLY A 96 2.34 5.36 -13.75
CA GLY A 96 3.45 4.59 -14.31
C GLY A 96 4.53 4.17 -13.32
N CYS A 97 4.59 2.88 -13.01
CA CYS A 97 5.86 2.24 -12.69
C CYS A 97 6.66 2.16 -14.01
N TYR A 98 7.76 2.90 -14.09
CA TYR A 98 8.79 2.73 -15.13
C TYR A 98 9.69 1.54 -14.78
#